data_AF-A0A7S1SCW6-F1
#
_entry.id   AF-A0A7S1SCW6-F1
#
_cell.length_a   1.000
_cell.length_b   1.000
_cell.length_c   1.000
_cell.angle_alpha   90.00
_cell.angle_beta   90.00
_cell.angle_gamma   90.00
#
_symmetry.space_group_name_H-M   'P 1'
#
loop_
_entity.id
_entity.type
_entity.pdbx_description
1 polymer ?
#
loop_
_entity_poly.entity_id
_entity_poly.type
_entity_poly.pdbx_seq_one_letter_code
_entity_poly.pdbx_strand_id
1 'polypeptide(L)'
;RPLQDRLVLPALHEVVHYGSPPSPKDCDSGTGQHHEEARQGSTRDLIAKALRCEEDAMKLCNESDAAMIHTKRECTRASGQAQTELTRRVDETHHYKRQLEAQLRETDETIAQMEMSLAKTKKKIESHEQPLRALDKQFAMRNGRTDREDIRDPVHDELEGHFDTVKKNVKTLADKWQATRDVLEQLRSTKQRLQEDQRCKSAALKIDDACVRVTPKKAIELDRMDPRGGRCREPASARRKNRDCGYEAILPKGVV
;
A
#
# COMPACT_ATOMS: atom_id res chain seq x y z
N ARG A 1 35.15 -42.38 -18.44
CA ARG A 1 35.07 -43.85 -18.69
C ARG A 1 33.59 -44.19 -18.78
N PRO A 2 33.06 -44.63 -19.92
CA PRO A 2 31.66 -45.07 -19.94
C PRO A 2 31.58 -46.45 -19.28
N LEU A 3 30.65 -46.58 -18.32
CA LEU A 3 30.25 -47.86 -17.74
C LEU A 3 29.52 -48.65 -18.83
N GLN A 4 30.22 -49.59 -19.44
CA GLN A 4 29.59 -50.65 -20.22
C GLN A 4 28.91 -51.58 -19.22
N ASP A 5 27.62 -51.38 -18.98
CA ASP A 5 26.80 -52.39 -18.33
C ASP A 5 26.81 -53.63 -19.22
N ARG A 6 27.62 -54.62 -18.82
CA ARG A 6 27.59 -55.95 -19.38
C ARG A 6 26.27 -56.58 -18.96
N LEU A 7 25.26 -56.47 -19.82
CA LEU A 7 24.11 -57.38 -19.82
C LEU A 7 24.64 -58.79 -20.06
N VAL A 8 24.93 -59.53 -18.98
CA VAL A 8 25.19 -60.96 -19.03
C VAL A 8 23.84 -61.64 -19.12
N LEU A 9 23.39 -61.91 -20.36
CA LEU A 9 22.22 -62.76 -20.57
C LEU A 9 22.55 -64.18 -20.06
N PRO A 10 21.64 -64.83 -19.30
CA PRO A 10 21.84 -66.21 -18.87
C PRO A 10 22.06 -67.10 -20.10
N ALA A 11 23.03 -68.00 -20.06
CA ALA A 11 23.21 -69.01 -21.10
C ALA A 11 21.97 -69.94 -21.10
N LEU A 12 21.06 -69.70 -22.04
CA LEU A 12 19.90 -70.56 -22.25
C LEU A 12 20.39 -71.90 -22.80
N HIS A 13 19.91 -72.99 -22.21
CA HIS A 13 20.20 -74.33 -22.69
C HIS A 13 19.65 -74.50 -24.11
N GLU A 14 20.42 -75.14 -24.97
CA GLU A 14 20.02 -75.41 -26.35
C GLU A 14 18.82 -76.39 -26.34
N VAL A 15 17.62 -75.87 -26.61
CA VAL A 15 16.41 -76.69 -26.70
C VAL A 15 16.40 -77.37 -28.07
N VAL A 16 16.91 -78.60 -28.13
CA VAL A 16 17.09 -79.39 -29.37
C VAL A 16 15.76 -79.74 -30.06
N HIS A 17 14.63 -79.61 -29.35
CA HIS A 17 13.30 -79.82 -29.93
C HIS A 17 12.32 -78.74 -29.45
N TYR A 18 12.33 -77.58 -30.11
CA TYR A 18 11.22 -76.63 -30.04
C TYR A 18 10.14 -77.11 -31.01
N GLY A 19 9.20 -77.94 -30.52
CA GLY A 19 7.97 -78.18 -31.27
C GLY A 19 7.25 -76.85 -31.46
N SER A 20 6.84 -76.52 -32.69
CA SER A 20 6.12 -75.27 -32.95
C SER A 20 4.90 -75.19 -32.01
N PRO A 21 4.70 -74.07 -31.28
CA PRO A 21 3.60 -73.96 -30.35
C PRO A 21 2.27 -74.22 -31.09
N PRO A 22 1.30 -74.90 -30.44
CA PRO A 22 0.01 -75.18 -31.06
C PRO A 22 -0.65 -73.87 -31.51
N SER A 23 -1.32 -73.92 -32.67
CA SER A 23 -2.01 -72.75 -33.21
C SER A 23 -3.06 -72.24 -32.22
N PRO A 24 -3.25 -70.91 -32.09
CA PRO A 24 -4.26 -70.34 -31.18
C PRO A 24 -5.65 -70.93 -31.44
N LYS A 25 -6.49 -71.01 -30.39
CA LYS A 25 -7.73 -71.81 -30.36
C LYS A 25 -8.78 -71.43 -31.43
N ASP A 26 -8.66 -70.25 -32.04
CA ASP A 26 -9.63 -69.72 -33.01
C ASP A 26 -9.02 -69.52 -34.43
N CYS A 27 -7.98 -70.27 -34.78
CA CYS A 27 -7.32 -70.20 -36.09
C CYS A 27 -7.66 -71.41 -36.97
N ASP A 28 -7.88 -71.19 -38.27
CA ASP A 28 -8.02 -72.28 -39.25
C ASP A 28 -6.79 -73.19 -39.27
N SER A 29 -7.00 -74.51 -39.26
CA SER A 29 -5.93 -75.52 -39.21
C SER A 29 -5.03 -75.47 -40.45
N GLY A 30 -3.71 -75.49 -40.28
CA GLY A 30 -2.73 -75.47 -41.38
C GLY A 30 -2.31 -74.07 -41.88
N THR A 31 -2.91 -73.01 -41.35
CA THR A 31 -2.56 -71.61 -41.67
C THR A 31 -1.36 -71.07 -40.88
N GLY A 32 -0.82 -71.89 -39.96
CA GLY A 32 0.28 -71.55 -39.07
C GLY A 32 1.47 -70.92 -39.78
N GLN A 33 2.07 -71.59 -40.78
CA GLN A 33 3.23 -71.05 -41.52
C GLN A 33 2.86 -69.86 -42.42
N HIS A 34 1.71 -69.88 -43.09
CA HIS A 34 1.28 -68.81 -44.00
C HIS A 34 0.97 -67.50 -43.29
N HIS A 35 0.46 -67.54 -42.06
CA HIS A 35 0.15 -66.35 -41.26
C HIS A 35 1.24 -66.02 -40.24
N GLU A 36 2.30 -66.82 -40.15
CA GLU A 36 3.41 -66.59 -39.22
C GLU A 36 4.17 -65.31 -39.57
N GLU A 37 4.45 -65.08 -40.86
CA GLU A 37 5.09 -63.83 -41.31
C GLU A 37 4.26 -62.60 -40.96
N ALA A 38 2.93 -62.69 -41.10
CA ALA A 38 2.01 -61.62 -40.73
C ALA A 38 1.97 -61.39 -39.20
N ARG A 39 1.99 -62.46 -38.39
CA ARG A 39 2.07 -62.35 -36.92
C ARG A 39 3.39 -61.74 -36.46
N GLN A 40 4.51 -62.17 -37.06
CA GLN A 40 5.83 -61.61 -36.77
C GLN A 40 5.92 -60.14 -37.19
N GLY A 41 5.36 -59.78 -38.36
CA GLY A 41 5.24 -58.39 -38.80
C GLY A 41 4.43 -57.54 -37.83
N SER A 42 3.23 -57.99 -37.47
CA SER A 42 2.35 -57.29 -36.51
C SER A 42 3.00 -57.14 -35.13
N THR A 43 3.71 -58.17 -34.66
CA THR A 43 4.45 -58.12 -33.39
C THR A 43 5.59 -57.09 -33.45
N ARG A 44 6.36 -57.06 -34.55
CA ARG A 44 7.40 -56.04 -34.78
C ARG A 44 6.81 -54.62 -34.79
N ASP A 45 5.66 -54.44 -35.44
CA ASP A 45 4.95 -53.15 -35.48
C ASP A 45 4.46 -52.71 -34.11
N LEU A 46 3.91 -53.62 -33.31
CA LEU A 46 3.47 -53.35 -31.94
C LEU A 46 4.66 -52.98 -31.04
N ILE A 47 5.78 -53.71 -31.13
CA ILE A 47 7.01 -53.37 -30.40
C ILE A 47 7.50 -51.99 -30.81
N ALA A 48 7.55 -51.67 -32.11
CA ALA A 48 7.97 -50.36 -32.59
C ALA A 48 7.03 -49.24 -32.11
N LYS A 49 5.72 -49.48 -32.04
CA LYS A 49 4.74 -48.54 -31.47
C LYS A 49 4.94 -48.36 -29.97
N ALA A 50 5.17 -49.44 -29.23
CA ALA A 50 5.41 -49.40 -27.79
C ALA A 50 6.67 -48.59 -27.45
N LEU A 51 7.77 -48.82 -28.19
CA LEU A 51 9.02 -48.07 -28.03
C LEU A 51 8.84 -46.57 -28.32
N ARG A 52 8.10 -46.22 -29.38
CA ARG A 52 7.77 -44.80 -29.66
C ARG A 52 6.94 -44.17 -28.55
N CYS A 53 5.93 -44.89 -28.06
CA CYS A 53 5.07 -44.42 -26.96
C CYS A 53 5.88 -44.20 -25.67
N GLU A 54 6.82 -45.11 -25.36
CA GLU A 54 7.74 -44.96 -24.22
C GLU A 54 8.63 -43.72 -24.38
N GLU A 55 9.23 -43.53 -25.56
CA GLU A 55 10.08 -42.36 -25.84
C GLU A 55 9.29 -41.05 -25.71
N ASP A 56 8.08 -40.99 -26.27
CA ASP A 56 7.20 -39.82 -26.19
C ASP A 56 6.76 -39.55 -24.74
N ALA A 57 6.45 -40.59 -23.97
CA ALA A 57 6.12 -40.46 -22.55
C ALA A 57 7.32 -39.93 -21.74
N MET A 58 8.53 -40.42 -22.01
CA MET A 58 9.75 -39.92 -21.37
C MET A 58 10.01 -38.44 -21.71
N LYS A 59 9.83 -38.04 -22.98
CA LYS A 59 9.94 -36.64 -23.40
C LYS A 59 8.95 -35.76 -22.64
N LEU A 60 7.68 -36.18 -22.57
CA LEU A 60 6.65 -35.43 -21.85
C LEU A 60 6.96 -35.30 -20.35
N CYS A 61 7.44 -36.36 -19.70
CA CYS A 61 7.88 -36.30 -18.31
C CYS A 61 9.03 -35.30 -18.11
N ASN A 62 10.05 -35.35 -18.98
CA ASN A 62 11.19 -34.43 -18.92
C ASN A 62 10.76 -32.97 -19.14
N GLU A 63 9.85 -32.71 -20.08
CA GLU A 63 9.27 -31.38 -20.32
C GLU A 63 8.46 -30.90 -19.12
N SER A 64 7.65 -31.77 -18.52
CA SER A 64 6.89 -31.48 -17.31
C SER A 64 7.81 -31.13 -16.13
N ASP A 65 8.86 -31.91 -15.91
CA ASP A 65 9.84 -31.67 -14.85
C ASP A 65 10.58 -30.34 -15.06
N ALA A 66 10.98 -30.05 -16.31
CA ALA A 66 11.60 -28.78 -16.67
C ALA A 66 10.66 -27.60 -16.40
N ALA A 67 9.38 -27.70 -16.78
CA ALA A 67 8.36 -26.69 -16.55
C ALA A 67 8.08 -26.49 -15.05
N MET A 68 8.03 -27.57 -14.26
CA MET A 68 7.88 -27.51 -12.80
C MET A 68 9.06 -26.81 -12.12
N ILE A 69 10.29 -27.17 -12.51
CA ILE A 69 11.51 -26.55 -11.96
C ILE A 69 11.55 -25.07 -12.33
N HIS A 70 11.25 -24.72 -13.58
CA HIS A 70 11.20 -23.34 -14.05
C HIS A 70 10.18 -22.53 -13.25
N THR A 71 8.93 -23.01 -13.18
CA THR A 71 7.84 -22.34 -12.44
C THR A 71 8.19 -22.17 -10.96
N LYS A 72 8.77 -23.19 -10.32
CA LYS A 72 9.21 -23.10 -8.91
C LYS A 72 10.25 -22.01 -8.70
N ARG A 73 11.25 -21.89 -9.59
CA ARG A 73 12.27 -20.84 -9.52
C ARG A 73 11.65 -19.46 -9.68
N GLU A 74 10.79 -19.30 -10.67
CA GLU A 74 10.10 -18.03 -10.93
C GLU A 74 9.19 -17.62 -9.78
N CYS A 75 8.39 -18.53 -9.22
CA CYS A 75 7.57 -18.26 -8.05
C CYS A 75 8.41 -17.87 -6.83
N THR A 76 9.53 -18.55 -6.60
CA THR A 76 10.43 -18.24 -5.47
C THR A 76 11.05 -16.86 -5.64
N ARG A 77 11.49 -16.52 -6.86
CA ARG A 77 12.04 -15.22 -7.21
C ARG A 77 11.02 -14.10 -7.02
N ALA A 78 9.83 -14.26 -7.60
CA ALA A 78 8.75 -13.28 -7.47
C ALA A 78 8.30 -13.10 -6.01
N SER A 79 8.18 -14.19 -5.24
CA SER A 79 7.84 -14.13 -3.82
C SER A 79 8.93 -13.43 -3.00
N GLY A 80 10.20 -13.69 -3.30
CA GLY A 80 11.32 -13.01 -2.65
C GLY A 80 11.32 -11.51 -2.92
N GLN A 81 11.13 -11.12 -4.18
CA GLN A 81 11.02 -9.71 -4.56
C GLN A 81 9.84 -9.00 -3.87
N ALA A 82 8.66 -9.63 -3.88
CA ALA A 82 7.48 -9.09 -3.20
C ALA A 82 7.71 -8.92 -1.70
N GLN A 83 8.38 -9.88 -1.06
CA GLN A 83 8.73 -9.80 0.36
C GLN A 83 9.71 -8.66 0.65
N THR A 84 10.75 -8.50 -0.17
CA THR A 84 11.72 -7.41 -0.03
C THR A 84 11.05 -6.04 -0.17
N GLU A 85 10.22 -5.86 -1.20
CA GLU A 85 9.50 -4.59 -1.41
C GLU A 85 8.51 -4.30 -0.28
N LEU A 86 7.83 -5.31 0.24
CA LEU A 86 6.91 -5.14 1.35
C LEU A 86 7.64 -4.76 2.63
N THR A 87 8.77 -5.41 2.94
CA THR A 87 9.62 -5.02 4.08
C THR A 87 10.11 -3.58 3.94
N ARG A 88 10.60 -3.19 2.75
CA ARG A 88 11.03 -1.81 2.47
C ARG A 88 9.90 -0.81 2.73
N ARG A 89 8.69 -1.10 2.24
CA ARG A 89 7.51 -0.24 2.45
C ARG A 89 7.12 -0.13 3.93
N VAL A 90 7.22 -1.22 4.69
CA VAL A 90 6.99 -1.22 6.15
C VAL A 90 7.99 -0.30 6.85
N ASP A 91 9.28 -0.42 6.53
CA ASP A 91 10.35 0.41 7.09
C ASP A 91 10.15 1.90 6.77
N GLU A 92 9.80 2.21 5.52
CA GLU A 92 9.47 3.58 5.08
C GLU A 92 8.26 4.14 5.82
N THR A 93 7.20 3.34 5.96
CA THR A 93 5.98 3.75 6.67
C THR A 93 6.27 4.00 8.15
N HIS A 94 7.10 3.15 8.78
CA HIS A 94 7.60 3.37 10.12
C HIS A 94 8.44 4.63 10.26
N HIS A 95 9.29 4.93 9.26
CA HIS A 95 10.09 6.14 9.24
C HIS A 95 9.21 7.39 9.18
N TYR A 96 8.25 7.45 8.26
CA TYR A 96 7.32 8.58 8.16
C TYR A 96 6.45 8.74 9.41
N LYS A 97 5.96 7.63 10.00
CA LYS A 97 5.21 7.69 11.25
C LYS A 97 6.04 8.32 12.38
N ARG A 98 7.31 7.95 12.52
CA ARG A 98 8.22 8.54 13.52
C ARG A 98 8.47 10.03 13.28
N GLN A 99 8.60 10.45 12.01
CA GLN A 99 8.72 11.87 11.67
C GLN A 99 7.46 12.65 12.06
N LEU A 100 6.27 12.12 11.75
CA LEU A 100 4.99 12.73 12.13
C LEU A 100 4.86 12.85 13.66
N GLU A 101 5.26 11.82 14.41
CA GLU A 101 5.29 11.84 15.88
C GLU A 101 6.25 12.88 16.45
N ALA A 102 7.40 13.09 15.79
CA ALA A 102 8.34 14.15 16.17
C ALA A 102 7.75 15.54 15.89
N GLN A 103 7.19 15.76 14.69
CA GLN A 103 6.56 17.02 14.30
C GLN A 103 5.35 17.37 15.18
N LEU A 104 4.56 16.37 15.57
CA LEU A 104 3.44 16.57 16.50
C LEU A 104 3.93 17.07 17.86
N ARG A 105 5.01 16.49 18.40
CA ARG A 105 5.60 16.94 19.67
C ARG A 105 6.13 18.37 19.57
N GLU A 106 6.86 18.69 18.51
CA GLU A 106 7.36 20.04 18.26
C GLU A 106 6.21 21.06 18.11
N THR A 107 5.14 20.68 17.42
CA THR A 107 3.94 21.51 17.27
C THR A 107 3.26 21.72 18.63
N ASP A 108 3.17 20.71 19.47
CA ASP A 108 2.60 20.81 20.82
C ASP A 108 3.42 21.72 21.73
N GLU A 109 4.74 21.61 21.70
CA GLU A 109 5.65 22.51 22.42
C GLU A 109 5.48 23.95 21.94
N THR A 110 5.39 24.16 20.62
CA THR A 110 5.18 25.49 20.03
C THR A 110 3.83 26.08 20.43
N ILE A 111 2.75 25.28 20.40
CA ILE A 111 1.42 25.69 20.86
C ILE A 111 1.48 26.16 22.32
N ALA A 112 2.10 25.37 23.21
CA ALA A 112 2.23 25.74 24.62
C ALA A 112 3.00 27.06 24.82
N GLN A 113 4.11 27.24 24.08
CA GLN A 113 4.88 28.49 24.12
C GLN A 113 4.06 29.70 23.63
N MET A 114 3.28 29.53 22.56
CA MET A 114 2.42 30.58 22.02
C MET A 114 1.27 30.93 22.97
N GLU A 115 0.66 29.94 23.63
CA GLU A 115 -0.35 30.16 24.67
C GLU A 115 0.21 30.96 25.85
N MET A 116 1.42 30.63 26.31
CA MET A 116 2.11 31.41 27.35
C MET A 116 2.39 32.84 26.89
N SER A 117 2.84 33.04 25.65
CA SER A 117 3.10 34.37 25.08
C SER A 117 1.83 35.21 24.98
N LEU A 118 0.73 34.58 24.56
CA LEU A 118 -0.59 35.21 24.45
C LEU A 118 -1.10 35.63 25.83
N ALA A 119 -0.98 34.76 26.84
CA ALA A 119 -1.35 35.09 28.22
C ALA A 119 -0.51 36.26 28.79
N LYS A 120 0.81 36.24 28.57
CA LYS A 120 1.70 37.34 28.96
C LYS A 120 1.32 38.66 28.29
N THR A 121 1.02 38.64 27.00
CA THR A 121 0.65 39.83 26.23
C THR A 121 -0.70 40.38 26.68
N LYS A 122 -1.68 39.50 26.94
CA LYS A 122 -2.98 39.88 27.52
C LYS A 122 -2.81 40.56 28.87
N LYS A 123 -2.01 40.00 29.78
CA LYS A 123 -1.73 40.60 31.09
C LYS A 123 -1.06 41.98 30.95
N LYS A 124 -0.18 42.19 29.96
CA LYS A 124 0.41 43.51 29.68
C LYS A 124 -0.64 44.52 29.23
N ILE A 125 -1.57 44.12 28.36
CA ILE A 125 -2.69 44.98 27.95
C ILE A 125 -3.53 45.38 29.16
N GLU A 126 -3.92 44.42 30.00
CA GLU A 126 -4.68 44.66 31.23
C GLU A 126 -3.94 45.60 32.20
N SER A 127 -2.61 45.48 32.30
CA SER A 127 -1.80 46.36 33.15
C SER A 127 -1.81 47.84 32.71
N HIS A 128 -2.05 48.12 31.42
CA HIS A 128 -2.17 49.49 30.90
C HIS A 128 -3.57 50.10 31.11
N GLU A 129 -4.56 49.30 31.51
CA GLU A 129 -5.93 49.77 31.75
C GLU A 129 -6.01 50.71 32.97
N GLN A 130 -5.24 50.43 34.03
CA GLN A 130 -5.18 51.29 35.21
C GLN A 130 -4.55 52.67 34.93
N PRO A 131 -3.38 52.76 34.25
CA PRO A 131 -2.84 54.04 33.77
C PRO A 131 -3.82 54.84 32.92
N LEU A 132 -4.52 54.20 31.96
CA LEU A 132 -5.51 54.88 31.14
C LEU A 132 -6.65 55.46 31.99
N ARG A 133 -7.21 54.68 32.91
CA ARG A 133 -8.24 55.18 33.85
C ARG A 133 -7.77 56.33 34.72
N ALA A 134 -6.50 56.31 35.16
CA ALA A 134 -5.93 57.40 35.95
C ALA A 134 -5.83 58.69 35.12
N LEU A 135 -5.38 58.58 33.86
CA LEU A 135 -5.30 59.70 32.93
C LEU A 135 -6.70 60.26 32.60
N ASP A 136 -7.67 59.40 32.32
CA ASP A 136 -9.06 59.81 32.05
C ASP A 136 -9.64 60.61 33.24
N LYS A 137 -9.40 60.16 34.48
CA LYS A 137 -9.79 60.91 35.68
C LYS A 137 -9.07 62.26 35.79
N GLN A 138 -7.78 62.32 35.45
CA GLN A 138 -7.02 63.57 35.45
C GLN A 138 -7.54 64.55 34.40
N PHE A 139 -7.87 64.07 33.20
CA PHE A 139 -8.53 64.89 32.17
C PHE A 139 -9.91 65.37 32.63
N ALA A 140 -10.73 64.51 33.23
CA ALA A 140 -12.05 64.89 33.74
C ALA A 140 -11.96 65.99 34.81
N MET A 141 -11.00 65.90 35.74
CA MET A 141 -10.79 66.95 36.76
C MET A 141 -10.32 68.27 36.14
N ARG A 142 -9.49 68.22 35.08
CA ARG A 142 -8.98 69.41 34.40
C ARG A 142 -10.04 70.08 33.52
N ASN A 143 -10.84 69.29 32.82
CA ASN A 143 -11.96 69.78 31.99
C ASN A 143 -13.12 70.34 32.83
N GLY A 144 -13.14 70.09 34.15
CA GLY A 144 -14.11 70.64 35.08
C GLY A 144 -13.69 71.95 35.76
N ARG A 145 -12.54 72.53 35.37
CA ARG A 145 -12.07 73.82 35.91
C ARG A 145 -12.96 74.97 35.43
N THR A 146 -13.21 75.95 36.29
CA THR A 146 -13.90 77.20 35.93
C THR A 146 -13.07 78.04 34.97
N ASP A 147 -13.71 78.85 34.11
CA ASP A 147 -13.08 79.64 33.03
C ASP A 147 -11.84 80.46 33.44
N ARG A 148 -11.75 80.91 34.69
CA ARG A 148 -10.58 81.65 35.20
C ARG A 148 -9.32 80.78 35.40
N GLU A 149 -9.50 79.48 35.59
CA GLU A 149 -8.46 78.48 35.85
C GLU A 149 -8.24 77.54 34.65
N ASP A 150 -9.05 77.67 33.61
CA ASP A 150 -8.95 76.90 32.37
C ASP A 150 -7.85 77.47 31.47
N ILE A 151 -6.61 77.22 31.86
CA ILE A 151 -5.42 77.62 31.12
C ILE A 151 -4.67 76.36 30.69
N ARG A 152 -4.31 76.30 29.40
CA ARG A 152 -3.49 75.23 28.84
C ARG A 152 -2.06 75.35 29.37
N ASP A 153 -1.72 74.48 30.33
CA ASP A 153 -0.43 74.47 31.03
C ASP A 153 0.52 73.39 30.45
N PRO A 154 1.84 73.49 30.68
CA PRO A 154 2.80 72.47 30.22
C PRO A 154 2.51 71.06 30.76
N VAL A 155 1.87 70.96 31.94
CA VAL A 155 1.49 69.68 32.52
C VAL A 155 0.32 69.04 31.74
N HIS A 156 -0.50 69.82 31.05
CA HIS A 156 -1.56 69.35 30.16
C HIS A 156 -0.97 68.76 28.88
N ASP A 157 0.02 69.43 28.29
CA ASP A 157 0.76 68.92 27.12
C ASP A 157 1.44 67.57 27.43
N GLU A 158 2.13 67.46 28.57
CA GLU A 158 2.75 66.20 28.99
C GLU A 158 1.74 65.09 29.29
N LEU A 159 0.56 65.44 29.84
CA LEU A 159 -0.53 64.50 30.09
C LEU A 159 -1.07 63.90 28.78
N GLU A 160 -1.27 64.75 27.78
CA GLU A 160 -1.70 64.37 26.43
C GLU A 160 -0.65 63.48 25.74
N GLY A 161 0.63 63.85 25.82
CA GLY A 161 1.74 63.03 25.31
C GLY A 161 1.84 61.66 25.98
N HIS A 162 1.65 61.59 27.30
CA HIS A 162 1.64 60.33 28.04
C HIS A 162 0.42 59.46 27.66
N PHE A 163 -0.76 60.07 27.54
CA PHE A 163 -1.97 59.37 27.09
C PHE A 163 -1.81 58.77 25.69
N ASP A 164 -1.30 59.54 24.74
CA ASP A 164 -1.02 59.06 23.39
C ASP A 164 -0.01 57.92 23.38
N THR A 165 1.02 58.00 24.21
CA THR A 165 2.04 56.95 24.34
C THR A 165 1.43 55.66 24.88
N VAL A 166 0.65 55.73 25.97
CA VAL A 166 -0.02 54.54 26.55
C VAL A 166 -1.01 53.95 25.54
N LYS A 167 -1.78 54.78 24.84
CA LYS A 167 -2.74 54.34 23.82
C LYS A 167 -2.04 53.64 22.64
N LYS A 168 -0.93 54.19 22.15
CA LYS A 168 -0.09 53.56 21.10
C LYS A 168 0.47 52.21 21.56
N ASN A 169 0.92 52.12 22.81
CA ASN A 169 1.42 50.87 23.40
C ASN A 169 0.33 49.81 23.48
N VAL A 170 -0.87 50.16 23.97
CA VAL A 170 -2.02 49.25 24.03
C VAL A 170 -2.40 48.76 22.63
N LYS A 171 -2.49 49.65 21.64
CA LYS A 171 -2.77 49.28 20.25
C LYS A 171 -1.74 48.29 19.72
N THR A 172 -0.46 48.59 19.89
CA THR A 172 0.64 47.70 19.44
C THR A 172 0.59 46.33 20.12
N LEU A 173 0.27 46.28 21.42
CA LEU A 173 0.12 45.02 22.15
C LEU A 173 -1.13 44.23 21.68
N ALA A 174 -2.24 44.91 21.39
CA ALA A 174 -3.46 44.30 20.87
C ALA A 174 -3.23 43.70 19.47
N ASP A 175 -2.55 44.42 18.58
CA ASP A 175 -2.19 43.93 17.25
C ASP A 175 -1.30 42.67 17.34
N LYS A 176 -0.30 42.69 18.25
CA LYS A 176 0.55 41.51 18.53
C LYS A 176 -0.23 40.34 19.13
N TRP A 177 -1.17 40.62 20.02
CA TRP A 177 -2.03 39.60 20.62
C TRP A 177 -2.89 38.91 19.56
N GLN A 178 -3.49 39.69 18.67
CA GLN A 178 -4.31 39.17 17.58
C GLN A 178 -3.47 38.34 16.61
N ALA A 179 -2.31 38.84 16.17
CA ALA A 179 -1.41 38.08 15.30
C ALA A 179 -0.95 36.76 15.94
N THR A 180 -0.60 36.77 17.23
CA THR A 180 -0.21 35.55 17.97
C THR A 180 -1.37 34.56 18.05
N ARG A 181 -2.60 35.05 18.27
CA ARG A 181 -3.81 34.22 18.31
C ARG A 181 -4.08 33.54 16.97
N ASP A 182 -3.90 34.27 15.86
CA ASP A 182 -4.17 33.76 14.53
C ASP A 182 -3.17 32.65 14.14
N VAL A 183 -1.89 32.83 14.47
CA VAL A 183 -0.87 31.78 14.29
C VAL A 183 -1.15 30.58 15.19
N LEU A 184 -1.58 30.78 16.43
CA LEU A 184 -1.96 29.68 17.33
C LEU A 184 -3.09 28.83 16.74
N GLU A 185 -4.08 29.45 16.11
CA GLU A 185 -5.17 28.73 15.44
C GLU A 185 -4.68 27.95 14.22
N GLN A 186 -3.77 28.53 13.43
CA GLN A 186 -3.12 27.82 12.32
C GLN A 186 -2.31 26.61 12.79
N LEU A 187 -1.58 26.72 13.90
CA LEU A 187 -0.86 25.60 14.49
C LEU A 187 -1.80 24.49 14.95
N ARG A 188 -2.93 24.84 15.59
CA ARG A 188 -3.94 23.85 16.00
C ARG A 188 -4.57 23.12 14.81
N SER A 189 -4.88 23.83 13.73
CA SER A 189 -5.35 23.22 12.48
C SER A 189 -4.29 22.30 11.86
N THR A 190 -3.03 22.74 11.84
CA THR A 190 -1.91 21.93 11.34
C THR A 190 -1.70 20.67 12.17
N LYS A 191 -1.78 20.79 13.50
CA LYS A 191 -1.73 19.64 14.42
C LYS A 191 -2.81 18.61 14.08
N GLN A 192 -4.06 19.02 13.88
CA GLN A 192 -5.14 18.11 13.53
C GLN A 192 -4.84 17.36 12.21
N ARG A 193 -4.30 18.06 11.20
CA ARG A 193 -3.89 17.43 9.94
C ARG A 193 -2.77 16.41 10.14
N LEU A 194 -1.76 16.73 10.94
CA LEU A 194 -0.66 15.81 11.27
C LEU A 194 -1.17 14.56 12.02
N GLN A 195 -2.12 14.73 12.95
CA GLN A 195 -2.75 13.62 13.67
C GLN A 195 -3.52 12.68 12.74
N GLU A 196 -4.27 13.22 11.77
CA GLU A 196 -4.99 12.39 10.81
C GLU A 196 -4.03 11.64 9.87
N ASP A 197 -2.93 12.26 9.43
CA ASP A 197 -1.91 11.57 8.65
C ASP A 197 -1.25 10.46 9.48
N GLN A 198 -0.87 10.73 10.74
CA GLN A 198 -0.31 9.73 11.65
C GLN A 198 -1.26 8.54 11.84
N ARG A 199 -2.56 8.79 11.96
CA ARG A 199 -3.60 7.75 12.04
C ARG A 199 -3.66 6.94 10.74
N CYS A 200 -3.66 7.59 9.58
CA CYS A 200 -3.62 6.93 8.28
C CYS A 200 -2.38 6.05 8.13
N LYS A 201 -1.19 6.56 8.45
CA LYS A 201 0.06 5.78 8.44
C LYS A 201 0.02 4.60 9.40
N SER A 202 -0.54 4.78 10.59
CA SER A 202 -0.71 3.69 11.56
C SER A 202 -1.67 2.60 11.07
N ALA A 203 -2.72 2.97 10.34
CA ALA A 203 -3.63 2.00 9.73
C ALA A 203 -2.97 1.25 8.56
N ALA A 204 -2.27 1.98 7.67
CA ALA A 204 -1.52 1.39 6.57
C ALA A 204 -0.46 0.40 7.09
N LEU A 205 0.29 0.79 8.12
CA LEU A 205 1.30 -0.07 8.73
C LEU A 205 0.71 -1.37 9.30
N LYS A 206 -0.45 -1.32 9.97
CA LYS A 206 -1.12 -2.53 10.46
C LYS A 206 -1.48 -3.50 9.33
N ILE A 207 -1.91 -2.96 8.19
CA ILE A 207 -2.21 -3.77 7.00
C ILE A 207 -0.91 -4.36 6.45
N ASP A 208 0.13 -3.56 6.31
CA ASP A 208 1.40 -4.00 5.74
C ASP A 208 2.07 -5.07 6.63
N ASP A 209 2.07 -4.88 7.95
CA ASP A 209 2.51 -5.88 8.92
C ASP A 209 1.72 -7.19 8.80
N ALA A 210 0.41 -7.10 8.57
CA ALA A 210 -0.41 -8.29 8.35
C ALA A 210 -0.04 -9.00 7.05
N CYS A 211 0.20 -8.26 5.97
CA CYS A 211 0.66 -8.80 4.70
C CYS A 211 2.03 -9.49 4.83
N VAL A 212 2.98 -8.91 5.58
CA VAL A 212 4.31 -9.51 5.81
C VAL A 212 4.21 -10.89 6.48
N ARG A 213 3.20 -11.09 7.35
CA ARG A 213 2.99 -12.38 8.02
C ARG A 213 2.37 -13.45 7.12
N VAL A 214 1.81 -13.09 5.97
CA VAL A 214 1.20 -14.07 5.04
C VAL A 214 2.29 -14.74 4.22
N THR A 215 2.62 -15.99 4.56
CA THR A 215 3.53 -16.81 3.76
C THR A 215 2.80 -17.50 2.59
N PRO A 216 3.48 -17.89 1.51
CA PRO A 216 2.87 -18.61 0.38
C PRO A 216 2.14 -19.90 0.81
N LYS A 217 2.66 -20.61 1.82
CA LYS A 217 1.98 -21.78 2.41
C LYS A 217 0.65 -21.39 3.07
N LYS A 218 0.65 -20.29 3.82
CA LYS A 218 -0.55 -19.73 4.46
C LYS A 218 -1.57 -19.26 3.42
N ALA A 219 -1.11 -18.65 2.32
CA ALA A 219 -1.99 -18.24 1.22
C ALA A 219 -2.66 -19.43 0.54
N ILE A 220 -1.91 -20.51 0.24
CA ILE A 220 -2.46 -21.75 -0.33
C ILE A 220 -3.45 -22.41 0.64
N GLU A 221 -3.16 -22.40 1.94
CA GLU A 221 -4.06 -22.92 2.99
C GLU A 221 -5.38 -22.11 3.02
N LEU A 222 -5.29 -20.77 2.96
CA LEU A 222 -6.46 -19.90 2.93
C LEU A 222 -7.30 -20.10 1.65
N ASP A 223 -6.68 -20.26 0.49
CA ASP A 223 -7.38 -20.53 -0.78
C ASP A 223 -8.10 -21.89 -0.78
N ARG A 224 -7.49 -22.92 -0.17
CA ARG A 224 -8.12 -24.25 -0.03
C ARG A 224 -9.33 -24.24 0.90
N MET A 225 -9.37 -23.30 1.84
CA MET A 225 -10.48 -23.13 2.79
C MET A 225 -11.59 -22.22 2.27
N ASP A 226 -11.43 -21.58 1.10
CA ASP A 226 -12.51 -20.87 0.44
C ASP A 226 -13.49 -21.87 -0.20
N PRO A 227 -14.76 -21.96 0.24
CA PRO A 227 -15.77 -22.84 -0.36
C PRO A 227 -16.05 -22.55 -1.85
N ARG A 228 -15.48 -21.48 -2.42
CA ARG A 228 -15.60 -21.10 -3.83
C ARG A 228 -14.35 -21.44 -4.66
N GLY A 229 -13.31 -21.98 -4.04
CA GLY A 229 -12.07 -22.39 -4.71
C GLY A 229 -11.26 -21.23 -5.29
N GLY A 230 -11.16 -20.09 -4.58
CA GLY A 230 -10.29 -18.97 -4.96
C GLY A 230 -10.82 -18.11 -6.13
N ARG A 231 -12.07 -18.30 -6.55
CA ARG A 231 -12.71 -17.40 -7.55
C ARG A 231 -13.11 -16.08 -6.90
N CYS A 232 -12.23 -15.08 -6.99
CA CYS A 232 -12.56 -13.69 -6.68
C CYS A 232 -13.83 -13.27 -7.43
N ARG A 233 -14.81 -12.68 -6.73
CA ARG A 233 -15.99 -12.08 -7.37
C ARG A 233 -15.51 -10.99 -8.33
N GLU A 234 -16.02 -10.99 -9.57
CA GLU A 234 -15.88 -9.81 -10.42
C GLU A 234 -16.43 -8.59 -9.68
N PRO A 235 -15.70 -7.45 -9.67
CA PRO A 235 -16.17 -6.25 -9.02
C PRO A 235 -17.50 -5.81 -9.65
N ALA A 236 -18.45 -5.36 -8.82
CA ALA A 236 -19.80 -4.99 -9.27
C ALA A 236 -19.79 -3.88 -10.35
N SER A 237 -18.69 -3.12 -10.46
CA SER A 237 -18.45 -2.15 -11.53
C SER A 237 -18.29 -2.79 -12.92
N ALA A 238 -17.76 -4.01 -13.02
CA ALA A 238 -17.64 -4.75 -14.29
C ALA A 238 -19.02 -5.23 -14.79
N ARG A 239 -19.95 -5.54 -13.88
CA ARG A 239 -21.33 -5.96 -14.20
C ARG A 239 -22.20 -4.86 -14.82
N ARG A 240 -21.81 -3.58 -14.70
CA ARG A 240 -22.61 -2.44 -15.18
C ARG A 240 -22.38 -2.07 -16.64
N LYS A 241 -21.43 -2.69 -17.35
CA LYS A 241 -21.11 -2.32 -18.75
C LYS A 241 -22.14 -2.75 -19.81
N ASN A 242 -23.24 -3.41 -19.44
CA ASN A 242 -24.16 -3.98 -20.43
C ASN A 242 -25.64 -3.58 -20.27
N ARG A 243 -25.91 -2.42 -19.68
CA ARG A 243 -27.25 -1.81 -19.72
C ARG A 243 -27.14 -0.33 -20.07
N ASP A 244 -27.53 -0.05 -21.32
CA ASP A 244 -28.04 1.22 -21.84
C ASP A 244 -27.10 2.44 -21.77
N CYS A 245 -26.42 2.68 -22.88
CA CYS A 245 -25.99 4.03 -23.26
C CYS A 245 -26.36 4.27 -24.73
N GLY A 246 -27.66 4.49 -24.97
CA GLY A 246 -28.14 5.10 -26.20
C GLY A 246 -27.82 6.59 -26.15
N TYR A 247 -26.70 6.99 -26.75
CA TYR A 247 -26.45 8.38 -27.11
C TYR A 247 -26.67 8.51 -28.62
N GLU A 248 -27.81 9.09 -29.01
CA GLU A 248 -27.98 9.64 -30.35
C GLU A 248 -26.98 10.80 -30.54
N ALA A 249 -26.14 10.69 -31.57
CA ALA A 249 -25.24 11.74 -31.97
C ALA A 249 -26.03 12.84 -32.71
N ILE A 250 -26.25 13.98 -32.06
CA ILE A 250 -26.75 15.19 -32.71
C ILE A 250 -25.57 15.84 -33.45
N LEU A 251 -25.52 15.70 -34.78
CA LEU A 251 -24.62 16.43 -35.65
C LEU A 251 -25.13 17.88 -35.86
N PRO A 252 -24.27 18.91 -35.75
CA PRO A 252 -24.67 20.28 -36.07
C PRO A 252 -24.76 20.46 -37.59
N LYS A 253 -25.91 20.92 -38.09
CA LYS A 253 -26.07 21.36 -39.49
C LYS A 253 -25.26 22.64 -39.69
N GLY A 254 -24.27 22.58 -40.58
CA GLY A 254 -23.49 23.74 -41.01
C GLY A 254 -24.36 24.75 -41.77
N VAL A 255 -24.18 26.02 -41.41
CA VAL A 255 -24.56 27.19 -42.19
C VAL A 255 -23.38 27.54 -43.08
N VAL A 256 -23.55 27.45 -44.40
CA VAL A 256 -23.28 28.45 -45.47
C VAL A 256 -23.67 27.78 -46.78
#